data_AF-A0A9R1R8J5-F1
#
_entry.id   AF-A0A9R1R8J5-F1
#
_cell.length_a   1.000
_cell.length_b   1.000
_cell.length_c   1.000
_cell.angle_alpha   90.00
_cell.angle_beta   90.00
_cell.angle_gamma   90.00
#
_symmetry.space_group_name_H-M   'P 1'
#
loop_
_entity.id
_entity.type
_entity.pdbx_description
1 polymer ?
#
loop_
_entity_poly.entity_id
_entity_poly.type
_entity_poly.pdbx_seq_one_letter_code
_entity_poly.pdbx_strand_id
1 'polypeptide(L)'
;MVFVKNQKTRAYSKRFQVKFKRRRQGKTDYRARLRLTNQDKNKYNTPKYRFVVRFTNKDVTAQIVYATIAGDIVMAAAYSHELPRYGLEVGLTNYAAAYCTGLLLARRVLKCRDLDQEYEGNVEATGEDFSVEPADERRPFRALLDVGLIRTTTGNRVFGALKELWMVVLIFRTVTRDLLASRRMRSSWTLRFTANTSMEAMLLTT
;
A
#
# COMPACT_ATOMS: atom_id res chain seq x y z
N MET A 1 -55.58 5.33 -5.36
CA MET A 1 -54.47 5.36 -4.37
C MET A 1 -53.94 3.93 -4.24
N VAL A 2 -52.67 3.67 -4.56
CA VAL A 2 -52.09 2.32 -4.47
C VAL A 2 -51.45 2.14 -3.10
N PHE A 3 -51.89 1.15 -2.32
CA PHE A 3 -51.32 0.83 -1.02
C PHE A 3 -50.09 -0.07 -1.18
N VAL A 4 -48.94 0.36 -0.64
CA VAL A 4 -47.72 -0.44 -0.61
C VAL A 4 -47.65 -1.19 0.72
N LYS A 5 -47.56 -2.53 0.67
CA LYS A 5 -47.37 -3.37 1.85
C LYS A 5 -46.04 -3.05 2.54
N ASN A 6 -46.08 -2.74 3.84
CA ASN A 6 -44.87 -2.50 4.61
C ASN A 6 -44.08 -3.80 4.83
N GLN A 7 -42.92 -3.91 4.19
CA GLN A 7 -42.04 -5.08 4.27
C GLN A 7 -41.12 -5.06 5.51
N LYS A 8 -40.77 -3.88 6.02
CA LYS A 8 -39.87 -3.71 7.18
C LYS A 8 -40.67 -3.63 8.48
N THR A 9 -41.27 -4.77 8.85
CA THR A 9 -42.07 -4.90 10.08
C THR A 9 -41.21 -5.04 11.34
N ARG A 10 -41.83 -4.96 12.52
CA ARG A 10 -41.15 -5.28 13.80
C ARG A 10 -40.57 -6.70 13.81
N ALA A 11 -41.28 -7.65 13.19
CA ALA A 11 -40.84 -9.04 13.04
C ALA A 11 -39.63 -9.20 12.12
N TYR A 12 -39.48 -8.33 11.11
CA TYR A 12 -38.27 -8.26 10.28
C TYR A 12 -37.06 -7.85 11.14
N SER A 13 -37.19 -6.75 11.88
CA SER A 13 -36.09 -6.19 12.68
C SER A 13 -35.59 -7.15 13.77
N LYS A 14 -36.48 -7.95 14.37
CA LYS A 14 -36.11 -9.00 15.34
C LYS A 14 -35.24 -10.13 14.76
N ARG A 15 -35.37 -10.42 13.45
CA ARG A 15 -34.64 -11.50 12.76
C ARG A 15 -33.45 -11.00 11.94
N PHE A 16 -33.29 -9.69 11.84
CA PHE A 16 -32.27 -9.11 10.98
C PHE A 16 -30.87 -9.25 11.61
N GLN A 17 -30.05 -10.12 11.03
CA GLN A 17 -28.67 -10.28 11.45
C GLN A 17 -27.80 -9.16 10.84
N VAL A 18 -27.34 -8.28 11.72
CA VAL A 18 -26.54 -7.12 11.34
C VAL A 18 -25.12 -7.55 10.95
N LYS A 19 -24.63 -7.11 9.78
CA LYS A 19 -23.25 -7.34 9.34
C LYS A 19 -22.24 -6.55 10.18
N PHE A 20 -20.96 -6.94 10.17
CA PHE A 20 -19.90 -6.23 10.93
C PHE A 20 -19.83 -4.73 10.63
N LYS A 21 -19.49 -3.92 11.64
CA LYS A 21 -19.50 -2.43 11.58
C LYS A 21 -18.85 -1.87 10.32
N ARG A 22 -17.61 -2.27 9.99
CA ARG A 22 -16.88 -1.79 8.80
C ARG A 22 -17.47 -2.29 7.46
N ARG A 23 -18.18 -3.42 7.46
CA ARG A 23 -18.91 -3.90 6.28
C ARG A 23 -20.15 -3.06 6.03
N ARG A 24 -20.87 -2.66 7.09
CA ARG A 24 -22.00 -1.72 6.99
C ARG A 24 -21.59 -0.35 6.47
N GLN A 25 -20.41 0.12 6.88
CA GLN A 25 -19.82 1.38 6.39
C GLN A 25 -19.18 1.24 5.00
N GLY A 26 -19.14 0.04 4.40
CA GLY A 26 -18.51 -0.17 3.10
C GLY A 26 -17.01 0.19 3.07
N LYS A 27 -16.28 0.00 4.18
CA LYS A 27 -14.85 0.37 4.28
C LYS A 27 -13.88 -0.81 4.19
N THR A 28 -14.39 -2.03 4.31
CA THR A 28 -13.53 -3.22 4.39
C THR A 28 -14.21 -4.42 3.76
N ASP A 29 -13.46 -5.09 2.89
CA ASP A 29 -13.74 -6.47 2.52
C ASP A 29 -13.05 -7.42 3.51
N TYR A 30 -13.86 -8.10 4.32
CA TYR A 30 -13.36 -9.05 5.31
C TYR A 30 -12.78 -10.32 4.67
N ARG A 31 -13.21 -10.69 3.46
CA ARG A 31 -12.68 -11.88 2.77
C ARG A 31 -11.23 -11.65 2.34
N ALA A 32 -10.95 -10.51 1.71
CA ALA A 32 -9.60 -10.10 1.36
C ALA A 32 -8.73 -9.90 2.61
N ARG A 33 -9.26 -9.19 3.62
CA ARG A 33 -8.52 -8.92 4.87
C ARG A 33 -8.14 -10.19 5.63
N LEU A 34 -9.01 -11.20 5.69
CA LEU A 34 -8.71 -12.48 6.34
C LEU A 34 -7.49 -13.14 5.70
N ARG A 35 -7.43 -13.19 4.36
CA ARG A 35 -6.30 -13.78 3.61
C ARG A 35 -4.99 -13.01 3.82
N LEU A 36 -5.06 -11.68 3.85
CA LEU A 36 -3.88 -10.84 4.08
C LEU A 36 -3.33 -11.00 5.50
N THR A 37 -4.21 -11.11 6.50
CA THR A 37 -3.85 -11.11 7.92
C THR A 37 -3.45 -12.49 8.42
N ASN A 38 -4.05 -13.55 7.88
CA ASN A 38 -3.80 -14.92 8.32
C ASN A 38 -2.31 -15.26 8.17
N GLN A 39 -1.67 -15.66 9.26
CA GLN A 39 -0.28 -16.07 9.32
C GLN A 39 -0.22 -17.54 9.71
N ASP A 40 0.78 -18.25 9.20
CA ASP A 40 1.02 -19.64 9.58
C ASP A 40 1.31 -19.72 11.09
N LYS A 41 0.65 -20.66 11.77
CA LYS A 41 0.76 -20.79 13.23
C LYS A 41 2.17 -21.18 13.69
N ASN A 42 2.98 -21.78 12.82
CA ASN A 42 4.38 -22.12 13.08
C ASN A 42 5.28 -20.89 13.28
N LYS A 43 4.84 -19.70 12.84
CA LYS A 43 5.55 -18.42 13.00
C LYS A 43 5.20 -17.71 14.31
N TYR A 44 4.35 -18.30 15.15
CA TYR A 44 3.96 -17.81 16.47
C TYR A 44 3.68 -16.31 16.48
N ASN A 45 4.45 -15.53 17.24
CA ASN A 45 4.26 -14.09 17.42
C ASN A 45 4.95 -13.23 16.35
N THR A 46 5.42 -13.83 15.24
CA THR A 46 6.05 -13.06 14.16
C THR A 46 5.00 -12.21 13.45
N PRO A 47 5.10 -10.87 13.49
CA PRO A 47 4.11 -10.00 12.88
C PRO A 47 4.11 -10.14 11.36
N LYS A 48 2.90 -10.15 10.78
CA LYS A 48 2.70 -10.12 9.33
C LYS A 48 2.38 -8.69 8.90
N TYR A 49 3.34 -8.03 8.25
CA TYR A 49 3.19 -6.65 7.83
C TYR A 49 2.39 -6.52 6.53
N ARG A 50 1.55 -5.49 6.48
CA ARG A 50 0.76 -5.10 5.33
C ARG A 50 1.05 -3.64 4.99
N PHE A 51 1.22 -3.36 3.72
CA PHE A 51 1.31 -2.04 3.17
C PHE A 51 -0.08 -1.56 2.75
N VAL A 52 -0.68 -0.68 3.54
CA VAL A 52 -2.02 -0.15 3.34
C VAL A 52 -1.91 1.18 2.61
N VAL A 53 -2.42 1.23 1.38
CA VAL A 53 -2.52 2.46 0.59
C VAL A 53 -3.98 2.87 0.48
N ARG A 54 -4.29 4.10 0.84
CA ARG A 54 -5.64 4.67 0.78
C ARG A 54 -5.59 6.03 0.10
N PHE A 55 -6.44 6.19 -0.90
CA PHE A 55 -6.66 7.46 -1.56
C PHE A 55 -7.89 8.11 -0.95
N THR A 56 -7.72 9.35 -0.54
CA THR A 56 -8.83 10.28 -0.30
C THR A 56 -8.92 11.24 -1.49
N ASN A 57 -9.90 12.15 -1.47
CA ASN A 57 -10.06 13.11 -2.56
C ASN A 57 -8.88 14.10 -2.67
N LYS A 58 -8.17 14.35 -1.56
CA LYS A 58 -7.11 15.37 -1.50
C LYS A 58 -5.75 14.84 -1.06
N ASP A 59 -5.70 13.64 -0.49
CA ASP A 59 -4.49 13.09 0.14
C ASP A 59 -4.31 11.61 -0.17
N VAL A 60 -3.06 11.19 -0.32
CA VAL A 60 -2.62 9.80 -0.37
C VAL A 60 -2.08 9.41 1.00
N THR A 61 -2.66 8.39 1.60
CA THR A 61 -2.20 7.82 2.87
C THR A 61 -1.55 6.47 2.63
N ALA A 62 -0.30 6.34 3.07
CA ALA A 62 0.51 5.13 2.94
C ALA A 62 0.96 4.71 4.35
N GLN A 63 0.68 3.46 4.74
CA GLN A 63 0.95 2.97 6.09
C GLN A 63 1.48 1.53 6.07
N ILE A 64 2.42 1.22 6.97
CA ILE A 64 2.82 -0.16 7.26
C ILE A 64 2.15 -0.59 8.56
N VAL A 65 1.38 -1.68 8.48
CA VAL A 65 0.46 -2.10 9.53
C VAL A 65 0.56 -3.60 9.75
N TYR A 66 0.60 -4.02 11.01
CA TYR A 66 0.43 -5.43 11.38
C TYR A 66 -0.78 -5.59 12.29
N ALA A 67 -1.35 -6.80 12.33
CA ALA A 67 -2.56 -7.08 13.11
C ALA A 67 -2.21 -7.64 14.49
N THR A 68 -2.92 -7.16 15.51
CA THR A 68 -2.96 -7.74 16.85
C THR A 68 -4.40 -8.07 17.22
N ILE A 69 -4.60 -8.76 18.36
CA ILE A 69 -5.94 -9.16 18.83
C ILE A 69 -6.81 -7.94 19.14
N ALA A 70 -6.24 -6.92 19.78
CA ALA A 70 -6.96 -5.70 20.12
C ALA A 70 -7.24 -4.82 18.89
N GLY A 71 -6.31 -4.78 17.93
CA GLY A 71 -6.43 -3.97 16.74
C GLY A 71 -5.21 -4.00 15.84
N ASP A 72 -5.27 -3.27 14.74
CA ASP A 72 -4.12 -3.07 13.88
C ASP A 72 -3.18 -2.01 14.48
N ILE A 73 -1.88 -2.30 14.51
CA ILE A 73 -0.85 -1.35 14.94
C ILE A 73 -0.12 -0.82 13.70
N VAL A 74 0.02 0.50 13.63
CA VAL A 74 0.75 1.19 12.57
C VAL A 74 2.21 1.31 12.99
N MET A 75 3.12 0.77 12.19
CA MET A 75 4.56 0.85 12.42
C MET A 75 5.14 2.16 11.88
N ALA A 76 4.73 2.55 10.68
CA ALA A 76 5.13 3.80 10.05
C ALA A 76 3.99 4.31 9.15
N ALA A 77 3.94 5.63 8.98
CA ALA A 77 2.96 6.31 8.13
C ALA A 77 3.63 7.40 7.30
N ALA A 78 3.06 7.65 6.14
CA ALA A 78 3.43 8.68 5.19
C ALA A 78 2.17 9.28 4.58
N TYR A 79 2.19 10.58 4.35
CA TYR A 79 1.07 11.31 3.78
C TYR A 79 1.52 12.23 2.66
N SER A 80 0.66 12.46 1.68
CA SER A 80 1.02 13.31 0.54
C SER A 80 1.11 14.79 0.92
N HIS A 81 0.41 15.23 1.97
CA HIS A 81 0.53 16.59 2.48
C HIS A 81 1.89 16.91 3.14
N GLU A 82 2.76 15.90 3.33
CA GLU A 82 4.14 16.10 3.77
C GLU A 82 5.09 16.38 2.59
N LEU A 83 4.69 16.03 1.37
CA LEU A 83 5.50 16.18 0.15
C LEU A 83 5.89 17.63 -0.20
N PRO A 84 5.10 18.67 0.13
CA PRO A 84 5.52 20.05 -0.08
C PRO A 84 6.85 20.39 0.61
N ARG A 85 7.21 19.70 1.71
CA ARG A 85 8.51 19.88 2.38
C ARG A 85 9.70 19.46 1.53
N TYR A 86 9.44 18.63 0.52
CA TYR A 86 10.44 18.04 -0.38
C TYR A 86 10.33 18.62 -1.80
N GLY A 87 9.66 19.77 -1.96
CA GLY A 87 9.56 20.48 -3.24
C GLY A 87 8.38 20.07 -4.14
N LEU A 88 7.49 19.17 -3.70
CA LEU A 88 6.26 18.85 -4.43
C LEU A 88 5.05 19.56 -3.80
N GLU A 89 4.80 20.79 -4.23
CA GLU A 89 3.77 21.66 -3.63
C GLU A 89 2.34 21.37 -4.13
N VAL A 90 2.20 20.92 -5.39
CA VAL A 90 0.90 20.75 -6.06
C VAL A 90 0.68 19.32 -6.53
N GLY A 91 -0.59 18.94 -6.72
CA GLY A 91 -0.94 17.66 -7.33
C GLY A 91 -0.76 16.45 -6.40
N LEU A 92 -1.06 16.60 -5.10
CA LEU A 92 -0.81 15.60 -4.05
C LEU A 92 -1.56 14.25 -4.20
N THR A 93 -2.47 14.13 -5.17
CA THR A 93 -3.21 12.88 -5.44
C THR A 93 -2.87 12.24 -6.77
N ASN A 94 -1.93 12.78 -7.55
CA ASN A 94 -1.55 12.21 -8.82
C ASN A 94 -0.69 10.92 -8.64
N TYR A 95 -0.28 10.31 -9.75
CA TYR A 95 0.54 9.10 -9.71
C TYR A 95 1.93 9.35 -9.11
N ALA A 96 2.54 10.51 -9.42
CA ALA A 96 3.85 10.91 -8.90
C ALA A 96 3.83 11.14 -7.38
N ALA A 97 2.79 11.77 -6.84
CA ALA A 97 2.60 11.97 -5.42
C ALA A 97 2.46 10.62 -4.70
N ALA A 98 1.68 9.69 -5.26
CA ALA A 98 1.57 8.34 -4.71
C ALA A 98 2.94 7.63 -4.68
N TYR A 99 3.73 7.78 -5.75
CA TYR A 99 5.09 7.26 -5.85
C TYR A 99 6.01 7.83 -4.75
N CYS A 100 6.09 9.17 -4.63
CA CYS A 100 6.88 9.83 -3.59
C CYS A 100 6.41 9.47 -2.17
N THR A 101 5.10 9.34 -1.92
CA THR A 101 4.62 8.88 -0.60
C THR A 101 5.05 7.45 -0.27
N GLY A 102 5.13 6.57 -1.28
CA GLY A 102 5.62 5.21 -1.12
C GLY A 102 7.10 5.18 -0.75
N LEU A 103 7.93 5.96 -1.44
CA LEU A 103 9.37 6.11 -1.17
C LEU A 103 9.62 6.66 0.25
N LEU A 104 8.90 7.71 0.62
CA LEU A 104 9.04 8.34 1.93
C LEU A 104 8.64 7.38 3.07
N LEU A 105 7.61 6.55 2.86
CA LEU A 105 7.27 5.50 3.82
C LEU A 105 8.38 4.44 3.90
N ALA A 106 8.93 4.01 2.77
CA ALA A 106 9.96 2.99 2.70
C ALA A 106 11.21 3.42 3.48
N ARG A 107 11.69 4.64 3.25
CA ARG A 107 12.83 5.22 3.99
C ARG A 107 12.58 5.31 5.49
N ARG A 108 11.39 5.77 5.91
CA ARG A 108 11.02 5.79 7.33
C ARG A 108 11.04 4.39 7.95
N VAL A 109 10.56 3.38 7.24
CA VAL A 109 10.50 1.99 7.74
C VAL A 109 11.89 1.39 7.87
N LEU A 110 12.76 1.61 6.87
CA LEU A 110 14.14 1.14 6.93
C LEU A 110 14.92 1.82 8.05
N LYS A 111 14.75 3.14 8.21
CA LYS A 111 15.38 3.88 9.31
C LYS A 111 14.90 3.41 10.67
N CYS A 112 13.60 3.14 10.84
CA CYS A 112 13.06 2.53 12.06
C CYS A 112 13.54 1.10 12.35
N ARG A 113 14.23 0.46 11.39
CA ARG A 113 14.73 -0.93 11.50
C ARG A 113 16.24 -1.04 11.32
N ASP A 114 16.93 0.10 11.22
CA ASP A 114 18.38 0.17 11.00
C ASP A 114 18.82 -0.68 9.79
N LEU A 115 18.09 -0.54 8.68
CA LEU A 115 18.30 -1.23 7.40
C LEU A 115 18.50 -0.24 6.23
N ASP A 116 18.68 1.04 6.54
CA ASP A 116 18.80 2.13 5.59
C ASP A 116 20.09 2.06 4.74
N GLN A 117 21.22 1.71 5.37
CA GLN A 117 22.52 1.57 4.70
C GLN A 117 22.64 0.29 3.87
N GLU A 118 22.00 -0.79 4.32
CA GLU A 118 22.13 -2.12 3.68
C GLU A 118 21.23 -2.22 2.44
N TYR A 119 20.09 -1.52 2.44
CA TYR A 119 19.09 -1.57 1.37
C TYR A 119 18.77 -0.18 0.84
N GLU A 120 19.68 0.39 0.06
CA GLU A 120 19.50 1.70 -0.56
C GLU A 120 18.48 1.69 -1.70
N GLY A 121 18.26 0.55 -2.35
CA GLY A 121 17.40 0.44 -3.53
C GLY A 121 18.03 1.06 -4.78
N ASN A 122 17.22 1.31 -5.82
CA ASN A 122 17.70 1.97 -7.03
C ASN A 122 17.65 3.50 -6.86
N VAL A 123 18.77 4.16 -7.07
CA VAL A 123 18.88 5.64 -7.00
C VAL A 123 18.22 6.29 -8.22
N GLU A 124 18.24 5.61 -9.38
CA GLU A 124 17.68 6.13 -10.62
C GLU A 124 16.29 5.57 -10.91
N ALA A 125 15.31 6.45 -11.16
CA ALA A 125 13.95 6.08 -11.52
C ALA A 125 13.83 5.61 -12.99
N THR A 126 14.56 4.55 -13.37
CA THR A 126 14.55 3.95 -14.72
C THR A 126 13.21 3.28 -15.05
N GLY A 127 12.45 2.92 -14.02
CA GLY A 127 11.13 2.33 -14.16
C GLY A 127 11.13 0.83 -14.49
N GLU A 128 12.28 0.18 -14.46
CA GLU A 128 12.43 -1.26 -14.67
C GLU A 128 12.00 -2.07 -13.43
N ASP A 129 11.80 -3.38 -13.63
CA ASP A 129 11.44 -4.30 -12.55
C ASP A 129 12.67 -4.54 -11.65
N PHE A 130 12.65 -3.99 -10.44
CA PHE A 130 13.72 -4.14 -9.46
C PHE A 130 13.26 -4.96 -8.24
N SER A 131 13.94 -6.07 -7.97
CA SER A 131 13.71 -6.91 -6.80
C SER A 131 14.95 -6.86 -5.91
N VAL A 132 14.78 -6.46 -4.65
CA VAL A 132 15.86 -6.55 -3.66
C VAL A 132 16.13 -8.01 -3.35
N GLU A 133 17.30 -8.50 -3.77
CA GLU A 133 17.78 -9.82 -3.39
C GLU A 133 18.28 -9.79 -1.94
N PRO A 134 18.11 -10.89 -1.18
CA PRO A 134 18.55 -10.93 0.21
C PRO A 134 20.07 -10.86 0.31
N ALA A 135 20.58 -9.98 1.17
CA ALA A 135 21.97 -10.02 1.60
C ALA A 135 22.22 -11.25 2.51
N ASP A 136 23.48 -11.58 2.73
CA ASP A 136 23.89 -12.75 3.52
C ASP A 136 23.56 -12.61 5.01
N GLU A 137 23.54 -11.38 5.54
CA GLU A 137 23.33 -11.12 6.97
C GLU A 137 21.87 -10.93 7.35
N ARG A 138 21.23 -9.86 6.84
CA ARG A 138 19.85 -9.52 7.18
C ARG A 138 18.95 -9.62 5.97
N ARG A 139 17.72 -10.09 6.18
CA ARG A 139 16.74 -10.19 5.09
C ARG A 139 16.02 -8.85 4.89
N PRO A 140 15.65 -8.52 3.64
CA PRO A 140 14.89 -7.31 3.37
C PRO A 140 13.55 -7.34 4.09
N PHE A 141 13.07 -6.15 4.45
CA PHE A 141 11.74 -6.01 5.05
C PHE A 141 10.68 -6.59 4.10
N ARG A 142 9.61 -7.19 4.66
CA ARG A 142 8.55 -7.82 3.87
C ARG A 142 7.18 -7.31 4.27
N ALA A 143 6.46 -6.75 3.32
CA ALA A 143 5.07 -6.30 3.51
C ALA A 143 4.18 -6.76 2.36
N LEU A 144 2.90 -7.04 2.66
CA LEU A 144 1.88 -7.39 1.64
C LEU A 144 1.02 -6.18 1.28
N LEU A 145 0.78 -5.93 -0.01
CA LEU A 145 -0.10 -4.84 -0.42
C LEU A 145 -1.56 -5.08 -0.01
N ASP A 146 -2.14 -4.13 0.72
CA ASP A 146 -3.57 -4.03 1.03
C ASP A 146 -4.22 -2.92 0.20
N VAL A 147 -4.82 -3.33 -0.92
CA VAL A 147 -5.56 -2.46 -1.86
C VAL A 147 -6.94 -2.06 -1.32
N GLY A 148 -7.46 -2.79 -0.32
CA GLY A 148 -8.78 -2.57 0.23
C GLY A 148 -9.90 -2.85 -0.76
N LEU A 149 -10.72 -1.83 -1.03
CA LEU A 149 -11.89 -1.91 -1.92
C LEU A 149 -11.63 -1.36 -3.33
N ILE A 150 -10.42 -0.85 -3.57
CA ILE A 150 -10.05 -0.27 -4.85
C ILE A 150 -9.90 -1.39 -5.88
N ARG A 151 -10.34 -1.15 -7.12
CA ARG A 151 -10.15 -2.10 -8.23
C ARG A 151 -8.70 -2.14 -8.66
N THR A 152 -8.14 -3.33 -8.82
CA THR A 152 -6.78 -3.57 -9.30
C THR A 152 -6.71 -3.49 -10.83
N THR A 153 -6.91 -2.29 -11.38
CA THR A 153 -6.72 -2.02 -12.81
C THR A 153 -5.26 -1.71 -13.13
N THR A 154 -4.83 -1.95 -14.36
CA THR A 154 -3.53 -1.51 -14.86
C THR A 154 -3.43 0.02 -14.77
N GLY A 155 -2.27 0.54 -14.36
CA GLY A 155 -2.05 1.97 -14.18
C GLY A 155 -2.72 2.59 -12.95
N ASN A 156 -3.26 1.80 -12.02
CA ASN A 156 -3.81 2.36 -10.78
C ASN A 156 -2.70 3.00 -9.92
N ARG A 157 -2.98 4.18 -9.36
CA ARG A 157 -2.11 4.95 -8.46
C ARG A 157 -1.63 4.15 -7.24
N VAL A 158 -2.41 3.17 -6.78
CA VAL A 158 -1.99 2.24 -5.70
C VAL A 158 -0.68 1.53 -6.06
N PHE A 159 -0.49 1.18 -7.34
CA PHE A 159 0.73 0.53 -7.80
C PHE A 159 1.89 1.51 -7.97
N GLY A 160 1.63 2.81 -8.13
CA GLY A 160 2.67 3.84 -8.07
C GLY A 160 3.32 3.88 -6.69
N ALA A 161 2.51 3.89 -5.62
CA ALA A 161 3.01 3.80 -4.26
C ALA A 161 3.70 2.46 -3.95
N LEU A 162 3.27 1.37 -4.60
CA LEU A 162 3.93 0.07 -4.48
C LEU A 162 5.31 0.05 -5.13
N LYS A 163 5.48 0.72 -6.28
CA LYS A 163 6.72 0.60 -7.07
C LYS A 163 7.95 1.00 -6.26
N GLU A 164 7.93 2.17 -5.62
CA GLU A 164 9.06 2.61 -4.78
C GLU A 164 9.22 1.82 -3.50
N LEU A 165 8.12 1.41 -2.87
CA LEU A 165 8.23 0.51 -1.73
C LEU A 165 8.89 -0.80 -2.16
N TRP A 166 8.60 -1.31 -3.36
CA TRP A 166 9.17 -2.56 -3.87
C TRP A 166 10.66 -2.46 -4.18
N MET A 167 11.14 -1.27 -4.56
CA MET A 167 12.56 -1.02 -4.82
C MET A 167 13.42 -1.07 -3.56
N VAL A 168 12.80 -0.89 -2.39
CA VAL A 168 13.47 -0.77 -1.10
C VAL A 168 13.11 -1.94 -0.16
N VAL A 169 11.96 -2.59 -0.38
CA VAL A 169 11.35 -3.61 0.49
C VAL A 169 10.80 -4.76 -0.37
N LEU A 170 11.12 -6.00 0.00
CA LEU A 170 10.61 -7.17 -0.72
C LEU A 170 9.10 -7.39 -0.46
N ILE A 171 8.26 -7.02 -1.41
CA ILE A 171 6.82 -7.31 -1.40
C ILE A 171 6.57 -8.67 -2.05
N PHE A 172 5.85 -9.57 -1.38
CA PHE A 172 5.64 -10.94 -1.89
C PHE A 172 4.91 -10.92 -3.25
N ARG A 173 5.54 -11.56 -4.25
CA ARG A 173 5.23 -11.57 -5.69
C ARG A 173 3.98 -12.39 -6.07
N THR A 174 2.94 -12.43 -5.22
CA THR A 174 1.72 -13.20 -5.50
C THR A 174 0.65 -12.40 -6.26
N VAL A 175 0.63 -11.06 -6.16
CA VAL A 175 -0.35 -10.24 -6.91
C VAL A 175 0.14 -9.93 -8.33
N THR A 176 1.46 -9.88 -8.54
CA THR A 176 2.05 -9.52 -9.83
C THR A 176 2.11 -10.68 -10.82
N ARG A 177 2.11 -11.95 -10.39
CA ARG A 177 2.16 -13.10 -11.31
C ARG A 177 0.89 -13.26 -12.18
N ASP A 178 -0.29 -13.01 -11.62
CA ASP A 178 -1.55 -13.12 -12.38
C ASP A 178 -1.82 -11.91 -13.30
N LEU A 179 -1.26 -10.73 -12.98
CA LEU A 179 -1.40 -9.51 -13.80
C LEU A 179 -0.29 -9.35 -14.85
N LEU A 180 0.95 -9.78 -14.55
CA LEU A 180 2.10 -9.74 -15.49
C LEU A 180 2.10 -10.92 -16.49
N ALA A 181 1.19 -11.88 -16.37
CA ALA A 181 1.00 -12.93 -17.37
C ALA A 181 0.48 -12.37 -18.72
N SER A 182 -0.01 -11.13 -18.74
CA SER A 182 -0.30 -10.38 -19.98
C SER A 182 1.00 -9.84 -20.57
N ARG A 183 1.51 -10.50 -21.63
CA ARG A 183 2.72 -10.15 -22.40
C ARG A 183 2.77 -8.71 -22.97
N ARG A 184 1.73 -7.89 -22.80
CA ARG A 184 1.59 -6.57 -23.43
C ARG A 184 2.36 -5.44 -22.72
N MET A 185 3.04 -5.73 -21.61
CA MET A 185 3.51 -4.72 -20.64
C MET A 185 5.02 -4.44 -20.67
N ARG A 186 5.79 -5.00 -21.63
CA ARG A 186 7.25 -4.81 -21.68
C ARG A 186 7.72 -3.55 -22.43
N SER A 187 6.87 -2.93 -23.27
CA SER A 187 7.37 -1.98 -24.29
C SER A 187 6.92 -0.52 -24.14
N SER A 188 6.23 -0.12 -23.07
CA SER A 188 5.60 1.22 -22.99
C SER A 188 5.94 2.05 -21.74
N TRP A 189 6.97 1.67 -20.98
CA TRP A 189 7.33 2.31 -19.70
C TRP A 189 8.57 3.18 -19.77
N THR A 190 8.88 3.78 -20.92
CA THR A 190 9.89 4.83 -21.04
C THR A 190 9.19 6.20 -20.99
N LEU A 191 8.81 6.62 -19.78
CA LEU A 191 8.54 8.04 -19.50
C LEU A 191 9.79 8.62 -18.84
N ARG A 192 10.60 9.34 -19.63
CA ARG A 192 11.64 10.24 -19.10
C ARG A 192 10.95 11.31 -18.26
N PHE A 193 11.02 11.19 -16.94
CA PHE A 193 10.57 12.22 -16.02
C PHE A 193 11.76 13.09 -15.61
N THR A 194 11.67 14.39 -15.87
CA THR A 194 12.52 15.42 -15.29
C THR A 194 12.16 15.58 -13.80
N ALA A 195 12.69 14.70 -12.95
CA ALA A 195 12.54 14.76 -11.49
C ALA A 195 13.90 14.68 -10.76
N ASN A 196 15.01 14.94 -11.47
CA ASN A 196 16.34 14.76 -10.92
C ASN A 196 16.62 15.68 -9.71
N THR A 197 16.05 16.89 -9.65
CA THR A 197 16.35 17.83 -8.57
C THR A 197 15.54 17.64 -7.28
N SER A 198 14.39 16.95 -7.31
CA SER A 198 13.54 16.74 -6.12
C SER A 198 13.72 15.37 -5.46
N MET A 199 14.17 14.35 -6.21
CA MET A 199 14.51 13.04 -5.65
C MET A 199 15.83 13.07 -4.85
N GLU A 200 16.85 13.80 -5.31
CA GLU A 200 18.12 13.99 -4.57
C GLU A 200 17.90 14.68 -3.21
N ALA A 201 17.00 15.68 -3.16
CA ALA A 201 16.66 16.36 -1.91
C ALA A 201 15.96 15.43 -0.90
N MET A 202 15.17 14.46 -1.35
CA MET A 202 14.57 13.43 -0.48
C MET A 202 15.59 12.41 0.03
N LEU A 203 16.61 12.08 -0.77
CA LEU A 203 17.66 11.12 -0.40
C LEU A 203 18.66 11.71 0.61
N LEU A 204 18.89 13.02 0.59
CA LEU A 204 19.91 13.69 1.41
C LEU A 204 19.37 14.27 2.74
N THR A 205 18.05 14.36 2.94
CA THR A 205 17.44 15.07 4.10
C THR A 205 16.74 14.17 5.12
N THR A 206 16.80 12.85 4.96
CA THR A 206 16.30 11.87 5.95
C THR A 206 17.39 10.94 6.42
#